data_AF-A0A6A3ET29-F1
#
_entry.id   AF-A0A6A3ET29-F1
#
_cell.length_a   1.000
_cell.length_b   1.000
_cell.length_c   1.000
_cell.angle_alpha   90.00
_cell.angle_beta   90.00
_cell.angle_gamma   90.00
#
_symmetry.space_group_name_H-M   'P 1'
#
loop_
_entity.id
_entity.type
_entity.pdbx_description
1 polymer ?
#
loop_
_entity_poly.entity_id
_entity_poly.type
_entity_poly.pdbx_seq_one_letter_code
_entity_poly.pdbx_strand_id
1 'polypeptide(L)'
;MTRRREARFAAQSWSALQDSNNPVYSLAREFDDIFPEKIPAELPAERGPARDRPRARVEVLRDAAVATAFFEGRRKAGHVRESISPHSSPTFCVKKATGGRRIATRSTS
;
A
#
# COMPACT_ATOMS: atom_id res chain seq x y z
N MET A 1 -0.50 -5.28 -13.24
CA MET A 1 0.65 -5.15 -12.30
C MET A 1 0.96 -6.44 -11.52
N THR A 2 0.39 -7.60 -11.87
CA THR A 2 0.51 -8.86 -11.12
C THR A 2 1.68 -9.74 -11.59
N ARG A 3 1.83 -9.93 -12.91
CA ARG A 3 2.85 -10.82 -13.51
C ARG A 3 4.30 -10.59 -13.07
N ARG A 4 4.73 -9.33 -12.90
CA ARG A 4 6.14 -9.00 -12.57
C ARG A 4 6.48 -9.26 -11.10
N ARG A 5 5.47 -9.24 -10.22
CA ARG A 5 5.62 -9.54 -8.79
C ARG A 5 5.63 -11.06 -8.58
N GLU A 6 4.73 -11.77 -9.25
CA GLU A 6 4.67 -13.24 -9.26
C GLU A 6 5.97 -13.87 -9.78
N ALA A 7 6.55 -13.32 -10.86
CA ALA A 7 7.81 -13.84 -11.41
C ALA A 7 9.01 -13.69 -10.45
N ARG A 8 9.09 -12.56 -9.72
CA ARG A 8 10.15 -12.36 -8.71
C ARG A 8 9.96 -13.26 -7.48
N PHE A 9 8.71 -13.52 -7.11
CA PHE A 9 8.36 -14.42 -6.02
C PHE A 9 8.68 -15.88 -6.38
N ALA A 10 8.35 -16.32 -7.60
CA ALA A 10 8.67 -17.66 -8.08
C ALA A 10 10.18 -17.92 -8.15
N ALA A 11 10.99 -16.92 -8.49
CA ALA A 11 12.45 -17.02 -8.49
C ALA A 11 13.07 -17.09 -7.07
N GLN A 12 12.29 -16.82 -6.02
CA GLN A 12 12.72 -16.84 -4.62
C GLN A 12 11.93 -17.90 -3.80
N SER A 13 11.29 -18.86 -4.48
CA SER A 13 10.53 -19.92 -3.84
C SER A 13 11.43 -20.93 -3.11
N TRP A 14 10.83 -21.74 -2.23
CA TRP A 14 11.54 -22.81 -1.52
C TRP A 14 12.25 -23.78 -2.48
N SER A 15 11.58 -24.15 -3.57
CA SER A 15 12.16 -25.01 -4.60
C SER A 15 13.40 -24.38 -5.23
N ALA A 16 13.37 -23.08 -5.55
CA ALA A 16 14.52 -22.38 -6.11
C ALA A 16 15.70 -22.28 -5.12
N LEU A 17 15.42 -22.15 -3.82
CA LEU A 17 16.44 -22.15 -2.76
C LEU A 17 17.05 -23.54 -2.53
N GLN A 18 16.22 -24.59 -2.61
CA GLN A 18 16.65 -25.97 -2.50
C GLN A 18 17.49 -26.40 -3.72
N ASP A 19 17.05 -26.06 -4.93
CA ASP A 19 17.73 -26.39 -6.19
C ASP A 19 19.08 -25.67 -6.35
N SER A 20 19.20 -24.47 -5.77
CA SER A 20 20.46 -23.71 -5.75
C SER A 20 21.43 -24.15 -4.64
N ASN A 21 21.07 -25.17 -3.85
CA ASN A 21 21.82 -25.66 -2.69
C ASN A 21 22.27 -24.51 -1.76
N ASN A 22 21.37 -23.55 -1.55
CA ASN A 22 21.67 -22.32 -0.83
C ASN A 22 21.82 -22.63 0.67
N PRO A 23 22.91 -22.22 1.34
CA PRO A 23 23.10 -22.45 2.77
C PRO A 23 22.03 -21.78 3.64
N VAL A 24 21.30 -20.80 3.09
CA VAL A 24 20.18 -20.11 3.74
C VAL A 24 18.91 -20.98 3.75
N TYR A 25 18.84 -22.07 2.97
CA TYR A 25 17.64 -22.92 2.89
C TYR A 25 17.24 -23.50 4.25
N SER A 26 18.18 -24.07 5.00
CA SER A 26 17.91 -24.65 6.32
C SER A 26 17.40 -23.59 7.31
N LEU A 27 18.07 -22.43 7.36
CA LEU A 27 17.68 -21.32 8.24
C LEU A 27 16.31 -20.76 7.87
N ALA A 28 16.07 -20.56 6.57
CA ALA A 28 14.80 -20.00 6.12
C ALA A 28 13.65 -20.98 6.40
N ARG A 29 13.87 -22.30 6.30
CA ARG A 29 12.84 -23.31 6.58
C ARG A 29 12.37 -23.30 8.04
N GLU A 30 13.21 -22.86 8.97
CA GLU A 30 12.82 -22.63 10.37
C GLU A 30 11.81 -21.47 10.52
N PHE A 31 11.74 -20.56 9.54
CA PHE A 31 10.85 -19.39 9.50
C PHE A 31 9.77 -19.50 8.41
N ASP A 32 9.29 -20.71 8.12
CA ASP A 32 8.22 -20.96 7.13
C ASP A 32 6.91 -20.23 7.48
N ASP A 33 6.73 -19.88 8.75
CA ASP A 33 5.64 -19.05 9.26
C ASP A 33 5.75 -17.57 8.88
N ILE A 34 6.97 -17.05 8.73
CA ILE A 34 7.27 -15.66 8.33
C ILE A 34 7.29 -15.52 6.80
N PHE A 35 7.71 -16.58 6.09
CA PHE A 35 7.83 -16.60 4.63
C PHE A 35 6.81 -17.56 4.01
N PRO A 36 5.51 -17.22 4.01
CA PRO A 36 4.49 -18.09 3.45
C PRO A 36 4.73 -18.29 1.95
N GLU A 37 4.67 -19.55 1.52
CA GLU A 37 4.84 -19.98 0.12
C GLU A 37 3.72 -19.47 -0.80
N LYS A 38 2.62 -18.98 -0.21
CA LYS A 38 1.52 -18.30 -0.90
C LYS A 38 1.52 -16.84 -0.47
N ILE A 39 1.49 -15.92 -1.43
CA ILE A 39 1.33 -14.49 -1.14
C ILE A 39 -0.02 -14.33 -0.40
N PRO A 40 -0.03 -13.94 0.89
CA PRO A 40 -1.29 -13.73 1.59
C PRO A 40 -2.04 -12.57 0.91
N ALA A 41 -3.35 -12.76 0.71
CA ALA A 41 -4.21 -11.72 0.16
C ALA A 41 -4.33 -10.50 1.10
N GLU A 42 -4.02 -10.71 2.38
CA GLU A 42 -3.96 -9.68 3.42
C GLU A 42 -2.53 -9.23 3.66
N LEU A 43 -2.31 -7.92 3.63
CA LEU A 43 -1.03 -7.29 3.92
C LEU A 43 -0.75 -7.38 5.43
N PRO A 44 0.52 -7.60 5.85
CA PRO A 44 0.87 -7.51 7.25
C PRO A 44 0.58 -6.11 7.79
N ALA A 45 0.12 -6.02 9.03
CA ALA A 45 -0.07 -4.75 9.71
C ALA A 45 1.23 -3.94 9.71
N GLU A 46 1.13 -2.65 9.37
CA GLU A 46 2.27 -1.74 9.27
C GLU A 46 2.97 -1.64 10.63
N ARG A 47 4.13 -2.30 10.79
CA ARG A 47 4.90 -2.30 12.03
C ARG A 47 6.25 -1.61 11.82
N GLY A 48 6.30 -0.34 12.21
CA GLY A 48 7.54 0.43 12.37
C GLY A 48 7.26 1.92 12.53
N PRO A 49 7.92 2.63 13.46
CA PRO A 49 7.78 4.07 13.58
C PRO A 49 8.25 4.75 12.29
N ALA A 50 7.47 5.72 11.83
CA ALA A 50 7.80 6.53 10.67
C ALA A 50 9.19 7.17 10.87
N ARG A 51 10.16 6.77 10.03
CA ARG A 51 11.43 7.48 9.89
C ARG A 51 11.11 8.92 9.48
N ASP A 52 11.54 9.89 10.29
CA ASP A 52 11.34 11.31 10.00
C ASP A 52 12.02 11.64 8.66
N ARG A 53 11.18 11.81 7.64
CA ARG A 53 11.61 12.06 6.26
C ARG A 53 11.38 13.54 6.02
N PRO A 54 12.37 14.29 5.49
CA PRO A 54 12.21 15.71 5.23
C PRO A 54 10.92 15.97 4.45
N ARG A 55 10.14 16.91 4.97
CA ARG A 55 8.81 17.26 4.49
C ARG A 55 8.91 17.77 3.06
N ALA A 56 8.71 16.87 2.10
CA ALA A 56 8.64 17.22 0.69
C ALA A 56 7.55 18.28 0.52
N ARG A 57 7.88 19.38 -0.19
CA ARG A 57 6.88 20.34 -0.67
C ARG A 57 6.00 19.59 -1.66
N VAL A 58 4.83 19.14 -1.20
CA VAL A 58 3.85 18.49 -2.07
C VAL A 58 3.14 19.60 -2.83
N GLU A 59 3.30 19.63 -4.15
CA GLU A 59 2.44 20.42 -5.01
C GLU A 59 1.03 19.83 -4.94
N VAL A 60 0.17 20.49 -4.18
CA VAL A 60 -1.23 20.11 -4.00
C VAL A 60 -1.99 20.60 -5.23
N LEU A 61 -2.25 19.70 -6.18
CA LEU A 61 -3.17 19.98 -7.28
C LEU A 61 -4.60 19.82 -6.76
N ARG A 62 -5.33 20.93 -6.60
CA ARG A 62 -6.76 20.94 -6.28
C ARG A 62 -7.58 20.61 -7.52
N ASP A 63 -7.47 19.38 -8.01
CA ASP A 63 -8.30 18.91 -9.11
C ASP A 63 -9.61 18.34 -8.56
N ALA A 64 -10.68 19.14 -8.67
CA ALA A 64 -12.00 18.78 -8.18
C ALA A 64 -12.56 17.54 -8.90
N ALA A 65 -12.28 17.37 -10.19
CA ALA A 65 -12.78 16.22 -10.95
C ALA A 65 -12.18 14.90 -10.44
N VAL A 66 -10.91 14.91 -10.05
CA VAL A 66 -10.21 13.74 -9.48
C VAL A 66 -10.76 13.39 -8.10
N ALA A 67 -11.03 14.39 -7.26
CA ALA A 67 -11.62 14.18 -5.95
C ALA A 67 -13.04 13.60 -6.09
N THR A 68 -13.87 14.16 -6.97
CA THR A 68 -15.24 13.69 -7.22
C THR A 68 -15.25 12.23 -7.70
N ALA A 69 -14.45 11.87 -8.71
CA ALA A 69 -14.39 10.49 -9.21
C ALA A 69 -13.90 9.49 -8.15
N PHE A 70 -12.97 9.90 -7.27
CA PHE A 70 -12.52 9.07 -6.16
C PHE A 70 -13.64 8.80 -5.14
N PHE A 71 -14.36 9.83 -4.73
CA PHE A 71 -15.46 9.69 -3.77
C PHE A 71 -16.64 8.91 -4.37
N GLU A 72 -16.93 9.06 -5.66
CA GLU A 72 -17.96 8.28 -6.35
C GLU A 72 -17.63 6.78 -6.35
N GLY A 73 -16.38 6.41 -6.63
CA GLY A 73 -15.91 5.03 -6.51
C GLY A 73 -16.03 4.47 -5.09
N ARG A 74 -15.68 5.28 -4.07
CA ARG A 74 -15.79 4.88 -2.66
C ARG A 74 -17.24 4.83 -2.17
N ARG A 75 -18.13 5.67 -2.69
CA ARG A 75 -19.57 5.64 -2.44
C ARG A 75 -20.16 4.34 -2.99
N LYS A 76 -19.81 3.96 -4.23
CA LYS A 76 -20.27 2.70 -4.84
C LYS A 76 -19.79 1.46 -4.07
N ALA A 77 -18.60 1.52 -3.49
CA ALA A 77 -18.06 0.48 -2.62
C ALA A 77 -18.59 0.52 -1.17
N GLY A 78 -19.53 1.42 -0.85
CA GLY A 78 -20.13 1.56 0.49
C GLY A 78 -19.20 2.15 1.55
N HIS A 79 -18.04 2.68 1.17
CA HIS A 79 -17.03 3.19 2.11
C HIS A 79 -17.19 4.66 2.47
N VAL A 80 -17.92 5.43 1.65
CA VAL A 80 -18.18 6.85 1.88
C VAL A 80 -19.67 7.08 1.72
N ARG A 81 -20.25 7.82 2.66
CA ARG A 81 -21.63 8.32 2.61
C ARG A 81 -21.62 9.81 2.82
N GLU A 82 -22.67 10.47 2.35
CA GLU A 82 -22.89 11.88 2.66
C GLU A 82 -23.09 12.05 4.17
N SER A 83 -22.45 13.06 4.73
CA SER A 83 -22.59 13.42 6.12
C SER A 83 -22.95 14.90 6.22
N ILE A 84 -23.88 15.21 7.13
CA ILE A 84 -24.26 16.57 7.52
C ILE A 84 -23.44 17.02 8.75
N SER A 85 -22.21 16.54 8.86
CA SER A 85 -21.35 16.81 10.01
C SER A 85 -21.03 18.32 10.08
N PRO A 86 -21.12 18.96 11.25
CA PRO A 86 -20.68 20.35 11.43
C PRO A 86 -19.15 20.49 11.28
N HIS A 87 -18.42 19.37 11.36
CA HIS A 87 -16.98 19.33 11.20
C HIS A 87 -16.60 18.71 9.86
N SER A 88 -15.77 19.42 9.08
CA SER A 88 -15.22 18.98 7.79
C SER A 88 -13.72 19.22 7.73
N SER A 89 -12.98 18.18 7.37
CA SER A 89 -11.52 18.25 7.20
C SER A 89 -11.17 18.48 5.73
N PRO A 90 -10.30 19.47 5.40
CA PRO A 90 -9.86 19.70 4.03
C PRO A 90 -9.25 18.44 3.40
N THR A 91 -9.72 18.12 2.19
CA THR A 91 -9.30 16.95 1.43
C THR A 91 -8.42 17.35 0.26
N PHE A 92 -7.28 16.68 0.11
CA PHE A 92 -6.26 17.01 -0.88
C PHE A 92 -5.91 15.81 -1.77
N CYS A 93 -5.69 16.06 -3.06
CA CYS A 93 -5.11 15.08 -3.98
C CYS A 93 -3.58 15.18 -3.95
N VAL A 94 -2.91 14.11 -3.54
CA VAL A 94 -1.44 14.03 -3.47
C VAL A 94 -0.94 13.07 -4.55
N LYS A 95 -0.07 13.55 -5.45
CA LYS A 95 0.65 12.69 -6.39
C LYS A 95 1.71 11.88 -5.62
N LYS A 96 1.75 10.57 -5.85
CA LYS A 96 2.81 9.68 -5.35
C LYS A 96 3.97 9.66 -6.34
N ALA A 97 5.18 9.36 -5.85
CA ALA A 97 6.34 9.12 -6.69
C ALA A 97 6.15 7.94 -7.68
N THR A 98 5.24 7.01 -7.38
CA THR A 98 4.88 5.88 -8.25
C THR A 98 3.89 6.23 -9.36
N GLY A 99 3.57 7.52 -9.57
CA GLY A 99 2.63 8.00 -10.59
C GLY A 99 1.15 7.89 -10.21
N GLY A 100 0.80 7.12 -9.16
CA GLY A 100 -0.55 7.07 -8.61
C GLY A 100 -0.94 8.32 -7.83
N ARG A 101 -2.23 8.55 -7.63
CA ARG A 101 -2.77 9.63 -6.78
C ARG A 101 -3.38 9.05 -5.50
N ARG A 102 -3.24 9.76 -4.37
CA ARG A 102 -3.97 9.45 -3.13
C ARG A 102 -4.78 10.66 -2.69
N ILE A 103 -5.90 10.39 -2.04
CA ILE A 103 -6.64 11.40 -1.31
C ILE A 103 -6.13 11.43 0.14
N ALA A 104 -5.79 12.60 0.64
CA ALA A 104 -5.32 12.83 1.99
C ALA A 104 -6.19 13.88 2.68
N THR A 105 -6.72 13.56 3.85
CA THR A 105 -7.45 14.50 4.72
C THR A 105 -6.50 15.03 5.78
N ARG A 106 -6.54 16.34 6.05
CA ARG A 106 -5.80 16.92 7.16
C ARG A 106 -6.66 16.88 8.42
N SER A 107 -6.24 16.09 9.42
CA SER A 107 -6.82 16.20 10.77
C SER A 107 -6.43 17.56 11.36
N THR A 108 -7.43 18.33 11.79
CA THR A 108 -7.23 19.49 12.66
C THR A 108 -7.33 19.00 14.10
N SER A 109 -6.19 18.60 14.67
CA SER A 109 -6.01 18.48 16.12
C SER A 109 -5.32 19.73 16.63
#